data_AF-A0A4V6R500-F1
#
_entry.id   AF-A0A4V6R500-F1
#
_cell.length_a   1.000
_cell.length_b   1.000
_cell.length_c   1.000
_cell.angle_alpha   90.00
_cell.angle_beta   90.00
_cell.angle_gamma   90.00
#
_symmetry.space_group_name_H-M   'P 1'
#
loop_
_entity.id
_entity.type
_entity.pdbx_description
1 polymer ?
#
loop_
_entity_poly.entity_id
_entity_poly.type
_entity_poly.pdbx_seq_one_letter_code
_entity_poly.pdbx_strand_id
1 'polypeptide(L)'
;GGALVGLVVLFFRIARNKWIKRIASGYIALFQGTPLLMQLFLMFFGLPMLGLRIEPWTAAVLGLTFFASAYLAEIWRSGVDALPRGQWDAGASLGLHYLQELRLIILP
;
A
#
# COMPACT_ATOMS: atom_id res chain seq x y z
N GLY A 1 9.58 -6.38 -4.83
CA GLY A 1 8.39 -5.74 -5.43
C GLY A 1 7.38 -5.35 -4.38
N GLY A 2 6.56 -6.32 -3.92
CA GLY A 2 5.40 -6.07 -3.06
C GLY A 2 5.66 -5.23 -1.80
N ALA A 3 6.76 -5.44 -1.08
CA ALA A 3 7.10 -4.65 0.10
C ALA A 3 7.33 -3.17 -0.20
N LEU A 4 8.09 -2.85 -1.26
CA LEU A 4 8.34 -1.46 -1.66
C LEU A 4 7.05 -0.75 -2.06
N VAL A 5 6.24 -1.40 -2.90
CA VAL A 5 4.93 -0.85 -3.31
C VAL A 5 4.00 -0.74 -2.10
N GLY A 6 4.02 -1.72 -1.21
CA GLY A 6 3.21 -1.72 0.01
C GLY A 6 3.55 -0.57 0.93
N LEU A 7 4.83 -0.16 0.97
CA LEU A 7 5.31 0.92 1.83
C LEU A 7 4.88 2.28 1.26
N VAL A 8 4.88 2.43 -0.07
CA VAL A 8 4.30 3.60 -0.75
C VAL A 8 2.79 3.68 -0.49
N VAL A 9 2.08 2.56 -0.65
CA VAL A 9 0.63 2.48 -0.38
C VAL A 9 0.30 2.78 1.08
N LEU A 10 1.13 2.29 2.03
CA LEU A 10 1.01 2.60 3.46
C LEU A 10 1.09 4.10 3.71
N PHE A 11 2.09 4.80 3.16
CA PHE A 11 2.19 6.25 3.33
C PHE A 11 0.96 6.99 2.81
N PHE A 12 0.43 6.58 1.66
CA PHE A 12 -0.82 7.16 1.14
C PHE A 12 -2.02 6.83 2.04
N ARG A 13 -2.04 5.64 2.64
CA ARG A 13 -3.11 5.17 3.50
C ARG A 13 -3.16 5.90 4.85
N ILE A 14 -2.02 6.31 5.39
CA ILE A 14 -1.91 7.07 6.65
C ILE A 14 -1.82 8.59 6.44
N ALA A 15 -1.81 9.06 5.18
CA ALA A 15 -1.74 10.48 4.86
C ALA A 15 -2.89 11.28 5.47
N ARG A 16 -2.60 12.52 5.88
CA ARG A 16 -3.61 13.47 6.41
C ARG A 16 -4.66 13.86 5.37
N ASN A 17 -4.30 13.84 4.07
CA ASN A 17 -5.22 14.18 2.98
C ASN A 17 -6.24 13.05 2.74
N LYS A 18 -7.52 13.37 2.94
CA LYS A 18 -8.65 12.42 2.79
C LYS A 18 -8.76 11.81 1.39
N TRP A 19 -8.40 12.54 0.34
CA TRP A 19 -8.46 12.05 -1.04
C TRP A 19 -7.39 10.99 -1.31
N ILE A 20 -6.15 11.25 -0.91
CA ILE A 20 -5.04 10.29 -1.03
C ILE A 20 -5.37 9.01 -0.26
N LYS A 21 -5.88 9.15 0.96
CA LYS A 21 -6.32 8.02 1.79
C LYS A 21 -7.43 7.20 1.12
N ARG A 22 -8.40 7.85 0.47
CA ARG A 22 -9.48 7.16 -0.27
C ARG A 22 -8.95 6.39 -1.47
N ILE A 23 -8.02 6.96 -2.24
CA ILE A 23 -7.41 6.28 -3.39
C ILE A 23 -6.66 5.02 -2.90
N ALA A 24 -5.84 5.14 -1.86
CA ALA A 24 -5.15 3.99 -1.27
C ALA A 24 -6.12 2.93 -0.72
N SER A 25 -7.21 3.35 -0.07
CA SER A 25 -8.28 2.44 0.35
C SER A 25 -8.94 1.70 -0.81
N GLY A 26 -9.24 2.40 -1.91
CA GLY A 26 -9.82 1.78 -3.10
C GLY A 26 -8.87 0.75 -3.72
N TYR A 27 -7.59 1.08 -3.82
CA TYR A 27 -6.54 0.15 -4.24
C TYR A 27 -6.53 -1.11 -3.35
N ILE A 28 -6.43 -0.95 -2.03
CA ILE A 28 -6.40 -2.07 -1.09
C ILE A 28 -7.66 -2.94 -1.22
N ALA A 29 -8.84 -2.31 -1.26
CA ALA A 29 -10.11 -3.01 -1.38
C ALA A 29 -10.23 -3.80 -2.70
N LEU A 30 -9.75 -3.24 -3.81
CA LEU A 30 -9.74 -3.93 -5.10
C LEU A 30 -8.88 -5.21 -5.04
N PHE A 31 -7.66 -5.10 -4.53
CA PHE A 31 -6.69 -6.20 -4.55
C PHE A 31 -6.95 -7.26 -3.46
N GLN A 32 -7.52 -6.88 -2.31
CA GLN A 32 -7.94 -7.84 -1.27
C GLN A 32 -9.32 -8.44 -1.55
N GLY A 33 -10.19 -7.70 -2.24
CA GLY A 33 -11.57 -8.11 -2.55
C GLY A 33 -11.71 -8.96 -3.80
N THR A 34 -10.64 -9.15 -4.58
CA THR A 34 -10.65 -9.96 -5.80
C THR A 34 -9.67 -11.14 -5.69
N PRO A 35 -10.01 -12.34 -6.20
CA PRO A 35 -9.10 -13.49 -6.15
C PRO A 35 -7.81 -13.23 -6.93
N LEU A 36 -6.66 -13.60 -6.36
CA LEU A 36 -5.35 -13.47 -7.01
C LEU A 36 -5.33 -14.13 -8.41
N LEU A 37 -5.96 -15.29 -8.55
CA LEU A 37 -6.06 -15.98 -9.84
C LEU A 37 -6.75 -15.11 -10.91
N MET A 38 -7.82 -14.40 -10.54
CA MET A 38 -8.52 -13.48 -11.43
C MET A 38 -7.63 -12.28 -11.81
N GLN A 39 -6.84 -11.77 -10.86
CA GLN A 39 -5.91 -10.67 -11.13
C GLN A 39 -4.80 -11.07 -12.10
N LEU A 40 -4.22 -12.26 -11.93
CA LEU A 40 -3.22 -12.81 -12.85
C LEU A 40 -3.81 -13.04 -14.24
N PHE A 41 -5.03 -13.57 -14.31
CA PHE A 41 -5.75 -13.75 -15.56
C PHE A 41 -5.98 -12.41 -16.27
N LEU A 42 -6.48 -11.39 -15.56
CA LEU A 42 -6.70 -10.06 -16.13
C LEU A 42 -5.39 -9.37 -16.55
N MET A 43 -4.30 -9.54 -15.79
CA MET A 43 -2.99 -9.02 -16.17
C MET A 43 -2.51 -9.66 -17.47
N PHE A 44 -2.62 -10.98 -17.59
CA PHE A 44 -2.06 -11.71 -18.73
C PHE A 44 -2.95 -11.61 -19.98
N PHE A 45 -4.26 -11.77 -19.84
CA PHE A 45 -5.20 -11.79 -20.97
C PHE A 45 -5.88 -10.44 -21.20
N GLY A 46 -6.13 -9.65 -20.16
CA GLY A 46 -6.83 -8.37 -20.27
C GLY A 46 -5.97 -7.24 -20.83
N LEU A 47 -4.70 -7.12 -20.42
CA LEU A 47 -3.80 -6.08 -20.95
C LEU A 47 -3.61 -6.16 -22.49
N PRO A 48 -3.41 -7.35 -23.10
CA PRO A 48 -3.38 -7.46 -24.56
C PRO A 48 -4.63 -6.97 -25.28
N MET A 49 -5.82 -7.09 -24.67
CA MET A 49 -7.06 -6.57 -25.25
C MET A 49 -7.09 -5.03 -25.29
N LEU A 50 -6.30 -4.38 -24.44
CA LEU A 50 -6.08 -2.92 -24.45
C LEU A 50 -4.93 -2.50 -25.38
N GLY A 51 -4.34 -3.44 -26.15
CA GLY A 51 -3.20 -3.21 -27.02
C GLY A 51 -1.83 -3.29 -26.31
N LEU A 52 -1.81 -3.62 -25.03
CA LEU A 52 -0.57 -3.74 -24.24
C LEU A 52 -0.08 -5.20 -24.26
N ARG A 53 0.96 -5.46 -25.08
CA ARG A 53 1.61 -6.77 -25.10
C ARG A 53 2.44 -6.95 -23.84
N ILE A 54 2.15 -8.00 -23.09
CA ILE A 54 2.86 -8.35 -21.85
C ILE A 54 3.28 -9.81 -21.89
N GLU A 55 4.51 -10.07 -21.48
CA GLU A 55 5.05 -11.43 -21.37
C GLU A 55 4.57 -12.07 -20.05
N PRO A 56 4.29 -13.40 -20.02
CA PRO A 56 3.72 -14.09 -18.86
C PRO A 56 4.43 -13.82 -17.53
N TRP A 57 5.77 -13.85 -17.52
CA TRP A 57 6.57 -13.57 -16.33
C TRP A 57 6.34 -12.16 -15.80
N THR A 58 6.28 -11.17 -16.70
CA THR A 58 6.00 -9.78 -16.34
C THR A 58 4.61 -9.62 -15.75
N ALA A 59 3.59 -10.25 -16.35
CA ALA A 59 2.22 -10.24 -15.83
C ALA A 59 2.14 -10.86 -14.43
N ALA A 60 2.83 -11.99 -14.21
CA ALA A 60 2.90 -12.65 -12.92
C ALA A 60 3.58 -11.77 -11.85
N VAL A 61 4.72 -11.18 -12.16
CA VAL A 61 5.46 -10.29 -11.25
C VAL A 61 4.61 -9.08 -10.85
N LEU A 62 3.92 -8.45 -11.81
CA LEU A 62 3.05 -7.31 -11.53
C LEU A 62 1.84 -7.70 -10.68
N GLY A 63 1.12 -8.76 -11.08
CA GLY A 63 -0.05 -9.23 -10.34
C GLY A 63 0.28 -9.61 -8.90
N LEU A 64 1.34 -10.39 -8.69
CA LEU A 64 1.82 -10.76 -7.34
C LEU A 64 2.30 -9.54 -6.55
N THR A 65 2.98 -8.60 -7.20
CA THR A 65 3.46 -7.37 -6.53
C THR A 65 2.30 -6.52 -6.04
N PHE A 66 1.26 -6.30 -6.85
CA PHE A 66 0.11 -5.50 -6.45
C PHE A 66 -0.75 -6.18 -5.39
N PHE A 67 -0.94 -7.50 -5.53
CA PHE A 67 -1.62 -8.29 -4.51
C PHE A 67 -0.89 -8.23 -3.17
N ALA A 68 0.40 -8.58 -3.15
CA ALA A 68 1.19 -8.60 -1.92
C ALA A 68 1.28 -7.21 -1.27
N SER A 69 1.42 -6.14 -2.05
CA SER A 69 1.50 -4.78 -1.52
C SER A 69 0.22 -4.32 -0.84
N ALA A 70 -0.95 -4.73 -1.34
CA ALA A 70 -2.23 -4.40 -0.72
C ALA A 70 -2.39 -5.04 0.66
N TYR A 71 -1.96 -6.30 0.83
CA TYR A 71 -1.97 -6.97 2.14
C TYR A 71 -0.91 -6.38 3.08
N LEU A 72 0.32 -6.18 2.61
CA LEU A 72 1.40 -5.59 3.42
C LEU A 72 1.05 -4.18 3.90
N ALA A 73 0.47 -3.34 3.04
CA ALA A 73 0.04 -2.00 3.42
C ALA A 73 -0.98 -2.02 4.56
N GLU A 74 -1.94 -2.96 4.54
CA GLU A 74 -2.99 -3.06 5.57
C GLU A 74 -2.45 -3.66 6.88
N ILE A 75 -1.54 -4.64 6.79
CA ILE A 75 -0.81 -5.18 7.95
C ILE A 75 -0.02 -4.07 8.64
N TRP A 76 0.79 -3.32 7.88
CA TRP A 76 1.58 -2.23 8.44
C TRP A 76 0.72 -1.08 8.96
N ARG A 77 -0.38 -0.74 8.27
CA ARG A 77 -1.34 0.26 8.76
C ARG A 77 -1.90 -0.15 10.13
N SER A 78 -2.22 -1.42 10.30
CA SER A 78 -2.69 -1.95 11.58
C SER A 78 -1.60 -1.87 12.66
N GLY A 79 -0.34 -2.07 12.29
CA GLY A 79 0.81 -1.82 13.16
C GLY A 79 0.95 -0.35 13.58
N VAL A 80 0.80 0.59 12.64
CA VAL A 80 0.80 2.04 12.93
C VAL A 80 -0.34 2.43 13.87
N ASP A 81 -1.55 1.91 13.63
CA ASP A 81 -2.72 2.18 14.47
C ASP A 81 -2.60 1.57 15.88
N ALA A 82 -1.75 0.55 16.06
CA ALA A 82 -1.50 -0.07 17.35
C ALA A 82 -0.59 0.77 18.26
N LEU A 83 0.12 1.79 17.72
CA LEU A 83 0.95 2.67 18.53
C LEU A 83 0.08 3.52 19.49
N PRO A 84 0.47 3.63 20.78
CA PRO A 84 -0.22 4.51 21.72
C PRO A 84 -0.19 5.97 21.22
N ARG A 85 -1.31 6.69 21.40
CA ARG A 85 -1.41 8.11 21.02
C ARG A 85 -0.31 8.98 21.66
N GLY A 86 0.13 8.63 22.87
CA GLY A 86 1.22 9.33 23.56
C GLY A 86 2.54 9.38 22.78
N GLN A 87 2.82 8.43 21.88
CA GLN A 87 4.02 8.49 21.01
C GLN A 87 3.91 9.62 19.98
N TRP A 88 2.72 9.83 19.43
CA TRP A 88 2.44 10.94 18.53
C TRP A 88 2.49 12.29 19.27
N ASP A 89 1.86 12.35 20.45
CA ASP A 89 1.83 13.57 21.26
C ASP A 89 3.24 13.96 21.75
N ALA A 90 4.08 12.98 22.10
CA ALA A 90 5.48 13.20 22.47
C ALA A 90 6.32 13.71 21.30
N GLY A 91 6.15 13.13 20.10
CA GLY A 91 6.81 13.61 18.88
C GLY A 91 6.47 15.06 18.56
N ALA A 92 5.19 15.41 18.62
CA ALA A 92 4.72 16.76 18.40
C ALA A 92 5.25 17.74 19.47
N SER A 93 5.34 17.31 20.73
CA SER A 93 5.89 18.11 21.84
C SER A 93 7.38 18.38 21.69
N LEU A 94 8.11 17.50 21.01
CA LEU A 94 9.53 17.69 20.64
C LEU A 94 9.71 18.56 19.38
N GLY A 95 8.62 19.10 18.81
CA GLY A 95 8.67 19.92 17.60
C GLY A 95 8.96 19.13 16.33
N LEU A 96 8.81 17.81 16.35
CA LEU A 96 8.97 16.99 15.15
C LEU A 96 7.83 17.27 14.17
N HIS A 97 8.16 17.48 12.91
CA HIS A 97 7.13 17.52 11.87
C HIS A 97 6.73 16.09 11.46
N TYR A 98 5.59 15.97 10.77
CA TYR A 98 4.97 14.68 10.46
C TYR A 98 5.90 13.63 9.81
N LEU A 99 6.83 14.02 8.92
CA LEU A 99 7.78 13.06 8.33
C LEU A 99 8.86 12.62 9.31
N GLN A 100 9.26 13.49 10.24
CA GLN A 100 10.16 13.11 11.34
C GLN A 100 9.48 12.15 12.30
N GLU A 101 8.23 12.40 12.70
CA GLU A 101 7.45 11.47 13.52
C GLU A 101 7.35 10.10 12.83
N LEU A 102 6.99 10.08 11.55
CA LEU A 102 6.92 8.84 10.76
C LEU A 102 8.24 8.08 10.75
N ARG A 103 9.35 8.76 10.50
CA ARG A 103 10.67 8.12 10.36
C ARG A 103 11.30 7.70 11.67
N LEU A 104 11.13 8.49 12.73
CA LEU A 104 11.88 8.34 13.99
C LEU A 104 11.09 7.61 15.07
N ILE A 105 9.76 7.55 14.97
CA ILE A 105 8.89 6.98 16.01
C ILE A 105 8.04 5.83 15.47
N ILE A 106 7.53 5.94 14.24
CA ILE A 106 6.49 5.02 13.74
C ILE A 106 7.03 3.90 12.84
N LEU A 107 8.03 4.19 12.00
CA LEU A 107 8.69 3.20 11.14
C LEU A 107 9.73 2.27 11.82
N PRO A 108 10.47 2.67 12.88
CA PRO A 108 11.43 1.77 13.53
C PRO A 108 10.73 0.73 14.41
#